data_AF-A0A816EDM8-F1
#
_entry.id   AF-A0A816EDM8-F1
#
_cell.length_a   1.000
_cell.length_b   1.000
_cell.length_c   1.000
_cell.angle_alpha   90.00
_cell.angle_beta   90.00
_cell.angle_gamma   90.00
#
_symmetry.space_group_name_H-M   'P 1'
#
loop_
_entity.id
_entity.type
_entity.pdbx_description
1 polymer ?
#
loop_
_entity_poly.entity_id
_entity_poly.type
_entity_poly.pdbx_seq_one_letter_code
_entity_poly.pdbx_strand_id
1 'polypeptide(L)'
;MTLLETIGLVALICIVGRLGLFIYQLLCPVKVDVKKFGQWAVVTGSTDGIGKAYAIELAKRGLNIVLISRTKEKLEQVAKEIQGKYNNAQVKTIAFDFSKDGSSYSTIREGIRGLDIGVLINNVGMSYEYPETFDKIEESEKFVTNMIRCNVDSVANLTQMVLPDMIKKRSGLIVNVSSISGRRPAPLLGLYSGTKGFIDLFSRSLAAECVSRGVYVQSLCPGYVVSKLSGIRKASLIAPTPEKFVISALDRVTVPFTTGYWTHELQMSFIEVSADSDFPIQNLPYGVFSTKDNPQPRIGVAIGSKILDLSSIKHLFDGTQMKDKQSVFDETTLNKFMSLGRSAWKETRERLQELLSKDCPTLKDNDQLRKQAFVEQADAIMHLPAQIGDYTDFYCSREHATNVGTMFRGKENALNPNWLHLPVGYHGRASSVVISGTDIRRPNGQTCPDETKPPVFSTCKLLDIELEMAFFIGSQGNKQGEPIPMDQADDYIFGLVIMNDWSARDIQKWEYVPLGPFNA
;
A
#
# COMPACT_ATOMS: atom_id res chain seq x y z
N MET A 1 -29.16 -40.24 -3.61
CA MET A 1 -28.49 -38.95 -3.45
C MET A 1 -29.55 -37.94 -3.03
N THR A 2 -29.42 -37.36 -1.85
CA THR A 2 -30.35 -36.33 -1.37
C THR A 2 -30.19 -35.05 -2.21
N LEU A 3 -31.17 -34.15 -2.17
CA LEU A 3 -31.06 -32.84 -2.83
C LEU A 3 -29.81 -32.08 -2.36
N LEU A 4 -29.47 -32.20 -1.07
CA LEU A 4 -28.28 -31.60 -0.46
C LEU A 4 -26.98 -32.20 -1.00
N GLU A 5 -26.90 -33.53 -1.14
CA GLU A 5 -25.74 -34.22 -1.71
C GLU A 5 -25.56 -33.89 -3.20
N THR A 6 -26.66 -33.72 -3.92
CA THR A 6 -26.64 -33.33 -5.34
C THR A 6 -26.13 -31.90 -5.50
N ILE A 7 -26.61 -30.97 -4.66
CA ILE A 7 -26.10 -29.59 -4.60
C ILE A 7 -24.63 -29.57 -4.19
N GLY A 8 -24.23 -30.37 -3.19
CA GLY A 8 -22.86 -30.49 -2.74
C GLY A 8 -21.92 -31.03 -3.81
N LEU A 9 -22.34 -32.04 -4.58
CA LEU A 9 -21.57 -32.61 -5.68
C LEU A 9 -21.44 -31.62 -6.84
N VAL A 10 -22.51 -30.91 -7.21
CA VAL A 10 -22.47 -29.85 -8.23
C VAL A 10 -21.55 -28.71 -7.79
N ALA A 11 -21.63 -28.28 -6.53
CA ALA A 11 -20.75 -27.27 -5.96
C ALA A 11 -19.28 -27.74 -5.98
N LEU A 12 -18.99 -28.98 -5.58
CA LEU A 12 -17.66 -29.56 -5.60
C LEU A 12 -17.10 -29.64 -7.03
N ILE A 13 -17.90 -30.07 -8.01
CA ILE A 13 -17.51 -30.09 -9.43
C ILE A 13 -17.22 -28.67 -9.94
N CYS A 14 -18.03 -27.68 -9.55
CA CYS A 14 -17.77 -26.28 -9.88
C CYS A 14 -16.49 -25.75 -9.21
N ILE A 15 -16.21 -26.13 -7.95
CA ILE A 15 -15.01 -25.74 -7.20
C ILE A 15 -13.75 -26.36 -7.84
N VAL A 16 -13.75 -27.68 -8.06
CA VAL A 16 -12.65 -28.40 -8.71
C VAL A 16 -12.45 -27.90 -10.14
N GLY A 17 -13.54 -27.61 -10.86
CA GLY A 17 -13.49 -27.01 -12.19
C GLY A 17 -12.89 -25.61 -12.20
N ARG A 18 -13.26 -24.74 -11.26
CA ARG A 18 -12.74 -23.36 -11.16
C ARG A 18 -11.30 -23.32 -10.65
N LEU A 19 -10.97 -24.11 -9.63
CA LEU A 19 -9.60 -24.26 -9.12
C LEU A 19 -8.70 -24.88 -10.19
N GLY A 20 -9.20 -25.91 -10.88
CA GLY A 20 -8.53 -26.50 -12.04
C GLY A 20 -8.30 -25.49 -13.15
N LEU A 21 -9.29 -24.64 -13.47
CA LEU A 21 -9.16 -23.57 -14.45
C LEU A 21 -8.16 -22.48 -14.02
N PHE A 22 -8.17 -22.09 -12.74
CA PHE A 22 -7.24 -21.12 -12.18
C PHE A 22 -5.80 -21.65 -12.18
N ILE A 23 -5.59 -22.87 -11.68
CA ILE A 23 -4.30 -23.56 -11.70
C ILE A 23 -3.84 -23.76 -13.15
N TYR A 24 -4.74 -24.14 -14.05
CA TYR A 24 -4.44 -24.25 -15.47
C TYR A 24 -4.04 -22.90 -16.08
N GLN A 25 -4.74 -21.80 -15.77
CA GLN A 25 -4.36 -20.46 -16.24
C GLN A 25 -3.03 -19.97 -15.64
N LEU A 26 -2.71 -20.39 -14.42
CA LEU A 26 -1.45 -20.07 -13.74
C LEU A 26 -0.27 -20.87 -14.29
N LEU A 27 -0.45 -22.18 -14.53
CA LEU A 27 0.60 -23.11 -14.96
C LEU A 27 0.70 -23.24 -16.49
N CYS A 28 -0.36 -22.92 -17.22
CA CYS A 28 -0.43 -22.94 -18.68
C CYS A 28 -0.89 -21.56 -19.17
N PRO A 29 -0.03 -20.51 -19.05
CA PRO A 29 -0.34 -19.20 -19.61
C PRO A 29 -0.68 -19.36 -21.09
N VAL A 30 -1.86 -18.89 -21.48
CA VAL A 30 -2.25 -18.85 -22.89
C VAL A 30 -1.32 -17.84 -23.55
N LYS A 31 -0.28 -18.33 -24.23
CA LYS A 31 0.61 -17.48 -25.01
C LYS A 31 -0.20 -16.82 -26.11
N VAL A 32 -0.60 -15.58 -25.87
CA VAL A 32 -1.31 -14.80 -26.87
C VAL A 32 -0.34 -14.48 -27.99
N ASP A 33 -0.60 -15.02 -29.18
CA ASP A 33 0.12 -14.62 -30.38
C ASP A 33 -0.30 -13.20 -30.76
N VAL A 34 0.47 -12.22 -30.29
CA VAL A 34 0.21 -10.81 -30.50
C VAL A 34 0.29 -10.40 -31.99
N LYS A 35 0.94 -11.20 -32.84
CA LYS A 35 1.04 -10.93 -34.29
C LYS A 35 -0.31 -11.04 -35.00
N LYS A 36 -1.27 -11.77 -34.44
CA LYS A 36 -2.62 -11.88 -35.00
C LYS A 36 -3.37 -10.54 -35.02
N PHE A 37 -2.94 -9.59 -34.21
CA PHE A 37 -3.57 -8.27 -34.11
C PHE A 37 -3.08 -7.29 -35.18
N GLY A 38 -1.86 -7.49 -35.70
CA GLY A 38 -1.26 -6.66 -36.73
C GLY A 38 0.26 -6.71 -36.69
N GLN A 39 0.93 -5.94 -37.55
CA GLN A 39 2.39 -5.94 -37.67
C GLN A 39 3.12 -5.00 -36.71
N TRP A 40 2.45 -3.94 -36.24
CA TRP A 40 3.07 -2.88 -35.44
C TRP A 40 2.44 -2.77 -34.04
N ALA A 41 3.28 -2.50 -33.05
CA ALA A 41 2.88 -2.07 -31.72
C ALA A 41 3.29 -0.61 -31.47
N VAL A 42 2.38 0.18 -30.91
CA VAL A 42 2.68 1.53 -30.40
C VAL A 42 2.83 1.45 -28.89
N VAL A 43 3.95 1.93 -28.36
CA VAL A 43 4.25 1.91 -26.91
C VAL A 43 4.61 3.30 -26.42
N THR A 44 3.85 3.81 -25.46
CA THR A 44 4.10 5.13 -24.84
C THR A 44 4.91 5.00 -23.55
N GLY A 45 5.74 6.01 -23.27
CA GLY A 45 6.67 5.96 -22.14
C GLY A 45 7.73 4.85 -22.31
N SER A 46 8.14 4.57 -23.55
CA SER A 46 8.88 3.37 -23.93
C SER A 46 10.39 3.40 -23.64
N THR A 47 10.88 4.42 -22.94
CA THR A 47 12.32 4.62 -22.69
C THR A 47 12.81 4.09 -21.35
N ASP A 48 11.90 3.73 -20.43
CA ASP A 48 12.25 3.19 -19.11
C ASP A 48 11.09 2.33 -18.54
N GLY A 49 11.37 1.60 -17.45
CA GLY A 49 10.35 0.86 -16.69
C GLY A 49 9.46 -0.06 -17.51
N ILE A 50 8.17 -0.07 -17.18
CA ILE A 50 7.13 -0.93 -17.80
C ILE A 50 7.05 -0.71 -19.32
N GLY A 51 7.10 0.55 -19.78
CA GLY A 51 6.99 0.87 -21.21
C GLY A 51 8.15 0.32 -22.02
N LYS A 52 9.39 0.47 -21.53
CA LYS A 52 10.56 -0.13 -22.19
C LYS A 52 10.47 -1.66 -22.23
N ALA A 53 10.04 -2.28 -21.13
CA ALA A 53 9.86 -3.73 -21.07
C ALA A 53 8.80 -4.23 -22.06
N TYR A 54 7.67 -3.52 -22.22
CA TYR A 54 6.68 -3.81 -23.26
C TYR A 54 7.27 -3.72 -24.66
N ALA A 55 8.00 -2.65 -24.97
CA ALA A 55 8.62 -2.48 -26.28
C ALA A 55 9.56 -3.63 -26.65
N ILE A 56 10.42 -4.03 -25.71
CA ILE A 56 11.38 -5.13 -25.91
C ILE A 56 10.66 -6.48 -26.05
N GLU A 57 9.71 -6.78 -25.17
CA GLU A 57 9.00 -8.07 -25.18
C GLU A 57 8.07 -8.21 -26.40
N LEU A 58 7.42 -7.13 -26.85
CA LEU A 58 6.63 -7.14 -28.09
C LEU A 58 7.51 -7.32 -29.33
N ALA A 59 8.71 -6.71 -29.37
CA ALA A 59 9.67 -6.93 -30.45
C ALA A 59 10.16 -8.38 -30.49
N LYS A 60 10.46 -8.94 -29.31
CA LYS A 60 10.81 -10.37 -29.15
C LYS A 60 9.70 -11.30 -29.63
N ARG A 61 8.43 -10.90 -29.46
CA ARG A 61 7.24 -11.62 -29.97
C ARG A 61 6.97 -11.38 -31.46
N GLY A 62 7.83 -10.62 -32.15
CA GLY A 62 7.84 -10.48 -33.61
C GLY A 62 7.04 -9.29 -34.16
N LEU A 63 6.75 -8.29 -33.33
CA LEU A 63 6.13 -7.05 -33.78
C LEU A 63 7.17 -5.97 -34.10
N ASN A 64 6.87 -5.12 -35.07
CA ASN A 64 7.56 -3.85 -35.27
C ASN A 64 7.11 -2.85 -34.20
N ILE A 65 7.98 -1.94 -33.77
CA ILE A 65 7.69 -1.07 -32.62
C ILE A 65 7.73 0.40 -32.99
N VAL A 66 6.67 1.13 -32.65
CA VAL A 66 6.67 2.59 -32.57
C VAL A 66 6.91 2.99 -31.12
N LEU A 67 8.09 3.55 -30.85
CA LEU A 67 8.49 4.05 -29.55
C LEU A 67 8.09 5.52 -29.41
N ILE A 68 7.28 5.84 -28.40
CA ILE A 68 6.87 7.22 -28.11
C ILE A 68 7.29 7.62 -26.69
N SER A 69 8.13 8.65 -26.58
CA SER A 69 8.59 9.21 -25.30
C SER A 69 9.17 10.61 -25.52
N ARG A 70 9.50 11.30 -24.43
CA ARG A 70 9.93 12.71 -24.46
C ARG A 70 11.34 12.91 -25.03
N THR A 71 12.27 12.05 -24.66
CA THR A 71 13.71 12.24 -24.91
C THR A 71 14.15 11.45 -26.14
N LYS A 72 14.55 12.15 -27.21
CA LYS A 72 14.93 11.55 -28.49
C LYS A 72 16.13 10.61 -28.35
N GLU A 73 17.14 11.00 -27.59
CA GLU A 73 18.38 10.23 -27.39
C GLU A 73 18.09 8.89 -26.72
N LYS A 74 17.18 8.88 -25.73
CA LYS A 74 16.76 7.64 -25.05
C LYS A 74 15.92 6.75 -25.97
N LEU A 75 15.08 7.33 -26.82
CA LEU A 75 14.34 6.57 -27.84
C LEU A 75 15.29 5.88 -28.81
N GLU A 76 16.30 6.59 -29.30
CA GLU A 76 17.33 6.03 -30.18
C GLU A 76 18.14 4.92 -29.50
N GLN A 77 18.45 5.06 -28.21
CA GLN A 77 19.11 4.01 -27.44
C GLN A 77 18.26 2.72 -27.36
N VAL A 78 16.96 2.84 -27.04
CA VAL A 78 16.07 1.68 -26.99
C VAL A 78 15.84 1.09 -28.39
N ALA A 79 15.75 1.94 -29.43
CA ALA A 79 15.64 1.47 -30.80
C ALA A 79 16.86 0.63 -31.22
N LYS A 80 18.07 1.11 -30.94
CA LYS A 80 19.32 0.36 -31.17
C LYS A 80 19.35 -0.94 -30.37
N GLU A 81 18.89 -0.94 -29.13
CA GLU A 81 18.81 -2.14 -28.30
C GLU A 81 17.87 -3.21 -28.91
N ILE A 82 16.68 -2.80 -29.37
CA ILE A 82 15.72 -3.68 -30.02
C ILE A 82 16.28 -4.21 -31.34
N GLN A 83 16.80 -3.32 -32.19
CA GLN A 83 17.35 -3.69 -33.49
C GLN A 83 18.58 -4.61 -33.38
N GLY A 84 19.43 -4.40 -32.37
CA GLY A 84 20.59 -5.25 -32.12
C GLY A 84 20.27 -6.63 -31.55
N LYS A 85 19.09 -6.80 -30.92
CA LYS A 85 18.63 -8.09 -30.38
C LYS A 85 17.70 -8.84 -31.33
N TYR A 86 16.95 -8.11 -32.17
CA TYR A 86 15.87 -8.66 -33.00
C TYR A 86 15.96 -8.12 -34.43
N ASN A 87 16.80 -8.74 -35.25
CA ASN A 87 17.16 -8.28 -36.61
C ASN A 87 15.98 -8.07 -37.57
N ASN A 88 14.81 -8.67 -37.29
CA ASN A 88 13.63 -8.58 -38.13
C ASN A 88 12.63 -7.49 -37.70
N ALA A 89 12.84 -6.85 -36.54
CA ALA A 89 11.93 -5.85 -36.00
C ALA A 89 12.31 -4.44 -36.50
N GLN A 90 11.39 -3.82 -37.23
CA GLN A 90 11.49 -2.40 -37.57
C GLN A 90 11.13 -1.56 -36.35
N VAL A 91 11.86 -0.46 -36.14
CA VAL A 91 11.61 0.47 -35.04
C VAL A 91 11.45 1.88 -35.59
N LYS A 92 10.36 2.54 -35.22
CA LYS A 92 10.14 3.97 -35.43
C LYS A 92 10.15 4.68 -34.08
N THR A 93 10.71 5.89 -34.04
CA THR A 93 10.74 6.72 -32.85
C THR A 93 9.95 8.00 -33.08
N ILE A 94 9.17 8.41 -32.08
CA ILE A 94 8.43 9.66 -32.09
C ILE A 94 8.72 10.37 -30.76
N ALA A 95 9.48 11.46 -30.82
CA ALA A 95 9.73 12.31 -29.67
C ALA A 95 8.48 13.14 -29.39
N PHE A 96 7.82 12.88 -28.26
CA PHE A 96 6.56 13.53 -27.89
C PHE A 96 6.43 13.71 -26.38
N ASP A 97 6.01 14.89 -25.96
CA ASP A 97 5.77 15.23 -24.56
C ASP A 97 4.29 15.38 -24.27
N PHE A 98 3.70 14.34 -23.70
CA PHE A 98 2.29 14.25 -23.33
C PHE A 98 1.87 15.23 -22.22
N SER A 99 2.81 15.90 -21.55
CA SER A 99 2.48 16.93 -20.56
C SER A 99 2.26 18.32 -21.17
N LYS A 100 2.74 18.54 -22.40
CA LYS A 100 2.61 19.83 -23.12
C LYS A 100 1.31 19.89 -23.94
N ASP A 101 0.98 21.09 -24.42
CA ASP A 101 -0.32 21.39 -25.02
C ASP A 101 -0.73 20.47 -26.19
N GLY A 102 -2.03 20.19 -26.28
CA GLY A 102 -2.63 19.08 -27.05
C GLY A 102 -2.72 19.29 -28.58
N SER A 103 -2.28 20.43 -29.09
CA SER A 103 -2.23 20.76 -30.53
C SER A 103 -1.24 19.89 -31.33
N SER A 104 -0.53 18.97 -30.68
CA SER A 104 0.62 18.24 -31.22
C SER A 104 0.37 16.75 -31.58
N TYR A 105 -0.81 16.17 -31.29
CA TYR A 105 -1.09 14.75 -31.63
C TYR A 105 -1.05 14.43 -33.14
N SER A 106 -1.07 15.46 -34.00
CA SER A 106 -0.85 15.34 -35.44
C SER A 106 0.50 14.68 -35.76
N THR A 107 1.56 14.96 -35.02
CA THR A 107 2.87 14.34 -35.22
C THR A 107 2.83 12.83 -34.98
N ILE A 108 2.08 12.38 -33.98
CA ILE A 108 1.90 10.94 -33.73
C ILE A 108 1.07 10.33 -34.87
N ARG A 109 -0.04 10.99 -35.24
CA ARG A 109 -0.92 10.54 -36.33
C ARG A 109 -0.16 10.34 -37.64
N GLU A 110 0.68 11.30 -38.00
CA GLU A 110 1.54 11.19 -39.19
C GLU A 110 2.61 10.11 -39.04
N GLY A 111 3.22 9.99 -37.86
CA GLY A 111 4.26 8.99 -37.60
C GLY A 111 3.78 7.54 -37.70
N ILE A 112 2.50 7.29 -37.37
CA ILE A 112 1.86 5.98 -37.46
C ILE A 112 1.05 5.77 -38.75
N ARG A 113 0.92 6.78 -39.61
CA ARG A 113 0.10 6.73 -40.81
C ARG A 113 0.55 5.58 -41.74
N GLY A 114 -0.41 4.78 -42.20
CA GLY A 114 -0.17 3.66 -43.09
C GLY A 114 0.47 2.43 -42.43
N LEU A 115 0.69 2.44 -41.12
CA LEU A 115 1.14 1.27 -40.39
C LEU A 115 -0.05 0.41 -39.97
N ASP A 116 0.09 -0.91 -40.10
CA ASP A 116 -0.87 -1.87 -39.55
C ASP A 116 -0.70 -2.00 -38.02
N ILE A 117 -1.25 -1.04 -37.28
CA ILE A 117 -1.19 -1.02 -35.82
C ILE A 117 -2.10 -2.11 -35.26
N GLY A 118 -1.50 -3.14 -34.66
CA GLY A 118 -2.20 -4.24 -34.01
C GLY A 118 -2.28 -4.11 -32.49
N VAL A 119 -1.26 -3.51 -31.88
CA VAL A 119 -1.16 -3.39 -30.43
C VAL A 119 -0.91 -1.93 -30.02
N LEU A 120 -1.69 -1.43 -29.06
CA LEU A 120 -1.43 -0.14 -28.40
C LEU A 120 -1.21 -0.37 -26.91
N ILE A 121 -0.04 0.04 -26.41
CA ILE A 121 0.29 0.07 -24.98
C ILE A 121 0.29 1.52 -24.51
N ASN A 122 -0.81 1.92 -23.89
CA ASN A 122 -0.99 3.21 -23.24
C ASN A 122 -0.41 3.15 -21.82
N ASN A 123 0.90 3.37 -21.71
CA ASN A 123 1.65 3.24 -20.46
C ASN A 123 2.20 4.57 -19.92
N VAL A 124 2.41 5.57 -20.77
CA VAL A 124 2.94 6.87 -20.31
C VAL A 124 2.10 7.42 -19.16
N GLY A 125 2.77 8.02 -18.20
CA GLY A 125 2.11 8.71 -17.12
C GLY A 125 3.08 9.40 -16.18
N MET A 126 2.51 10.23 -15.33
CA MET A 126 3.20 10.95 -14.27
C MET A 126 2.46 10.77 -12.95
N SER A 127 3.22 10.89 -11.86
CA SER A 127 2.76 10.84 -10.49
C SER A 127 3.35 12.04 -9.75
N TYR A 128 3.01 12.17 -8.48
CA TYR A 128 3.63 13.10 -7.56
C TYR A 128 5.12 12.74 -7.35
N GLU A 129 5.94 13.75 -7.08
CA GLU A 129 7.33 13.56 -6.67
C GLU A 129 7.44 12.98 -5.25
N TYR A 130 6.58 13.47 -4.35
CA TYR A 130 6.35 12.97 -2.99
C TYR A 130 4.86 13.05 -2.65
N PRO A 131 4.34 12.20 -1.74
CA PRO A 131 2.95 12.30 -1.29
C PRO A 131 2.68 13.65 -0.64
N GLU A 132 1.65 14.37 -1.09
CA GLU A 132 1.29 15.68 -0.56
C GLU A 132 -0.22 15.92 -0.64
N THR A 133 -0.73 16.65 0.35
CA THR A 133 -2.11 17.15 0.38
C THR A 133 -2.40 18.07 -0.80
N PHE A 134 -3.61 17.97 -1.38
CA PHE A 134 -3.91 18.63 -2.65
C PHE A 134 -3.84 20.17 -2.56
N ASP A 135 -4.12 20.74 -1.40
CA ASP A 135 -4.03 22.17 -1.10
C ASP A 135 -2.59 22.71 -1.03
N LYS A 136 -1.58 21.84 -0.84
CA LYS A 136 -0.17 22.23 -0.68
C LYS A 136 0.69 22.02 -1.93
N ILE A 137 0.09 21.61 -3.04
CA ILE A 137 0.82 21.39 -4.30
C ILE A 137 1.28 22.74 -4.87
N GLU A 138 2.60 22.94 -4.97
CA GLU A 138 3.20 24.09 -5.65
C GLU A 138 2.91 24.04 -7.17
N GLU A 139 2.75 25.21 -7.82
CA GLU A 139 2.36 25.31 -9.23
C GLU A 139 1.12 24.46 -9.60
N SER A 140 0.15 24.38 -8.68
CA SER A 140 -0.98 23.43 -8.75
C SER A 140 -1.70 23.40 -10.10
N GLU A 141 -1.96 24.54 -10.74
CA GLU A 141 -2.64 24.60 -12.05
C GLU A 141 -1.86 23.86 -13.16
N LYS A 142 -0.55 24.08 -13.22
CA LYS A 142 0.33 23.45 -14.21
C LYS A 142 0.55 21.98 -13.87
N PHE A 143 0.73 21.64 -12.60
CA PHE A 143 0.80 20.25 -12.15
C PHE A 143 -0.47 19.47 -12.52
N VAL A 144 -1.64 20.02 -12.20
CA VAL A 144 -2.95 19.44 -12.48
C VAL A 144 -3.12 19.22 -13.98
N THR A 145 -2.90 20.26 -14.77
CA THR A 145 -3.05 20.21 -16.23
C THR A 145 -2.09 19.21 -16.86
N ASN A 146 -0.82 19.21 -16.44
CA ASN A 146 0.18 18.28 -16.97
C ASN A 146 -0.19 16.83 -16.65
N MET A 147 -0.65 16.55 -15.43
CA MET A 147 -1.04 15.19 -15.01
C MET A 147 -2.26 14.69 -15.78
N ILE A 148 -3.28 15.52 -15.95
CA ILE A 148 -4.46 15.18 -16.76
C ILE A 148 -4.05 14.93 -18.21
N ARG A 149 -3.29 15.83 -18.83
CA ARG A 149 -2.82 15.65 -20.23
C ARG A 149 -2.01 14.36 -20.40
N CYS A 150 -1.07 14.12 -19.50
CA CYS A 150 -0.17 12.99 -19.59
C CYS A 150 -0.87 11.65 -19.32
N ASN A 151 -1.77 11.59 -18.34
CA ASN A 151 -2.40 10.33 -17.90
C ASN A 151 -3.75 10.06 -18.57
N VAL A 152 -4.56 11.09 -18.83
CA VAL A 152 -5.95 10.98 -19.33
C VAL A 152 -6.00 11.23 -20.83
N ASP A 153 -5.55 12.42 -21.26
CA ASP A 153 -5.68 12.81 -22.67
C ASP A 153 -4.88 11.89 -23.59
N SER A 154 -3.68 11.48 -23.17
CA SER A 154 -2.84 10.56 -23.93
C SER A 154 -3.56 9.24 -24.24
N VAL A 155 -4.23 8.66 -23.23
CA VAL A 155 -4.96 7.40 -23.36
C VAL A 155 -6.14 7.57 -24.29
N ALA A 156 -6.97 8.58 -24.05
CA ALA A 156 -8.17 8.82 -24.85
C ALA A 156 -7.83 9.10 -26.32
N ASN A 157 -6.89 10.01 -26.59
CA ASN A 157 -6.52 10.42 -27.94
C ASN A 157 -5.85 9.29 -28.73
N LEU A 158 -4.90 8.56 -28.13
CA LEU A 158 -4.23 7.46 -28.83
C LEU A 158 -5.16 6.28 -29.07
N THR A 159 -6.04 5.96 -28.12
CA THR A 159 -7.07 4.95 -28.33
C THR A 159 -8.00 5.35 -29.46
N GLN A 160 -8.51 6.58 -29.48
CA GLN A 160 -9.36 7.08 -30.57
C GLN A 160 -8.63 7.07 -31.93
N MET A 161 -7.31 7.28 -31.93
CA MET A 161 -6.50 7.32 -33.14
C MET A 161 -6.38 5.97 -33.84
N VAL A 162 -6.26 4.86 -33.08
CA VAL A 162 -6.03 3.51 -33.64
C VAL A 162 -7.28 2.64 -33.70
N LEU A 163 -8.27 2.93 -32.83
CA LEU A 163 -9.45 2.07 -32.67
C LEU A 163 -10.31 1.92 -33.94
N PRO A 164 -10.55 2.96 -34.77
CA PRO A 164 -11.35 2.82 -35.99
C PRO A 164 -10.78 1.78 -36.97
N ASP A 165 -9.45 1.79 -37.18
CA ASP A 165 -8.79 0.84 -38.06
C ASP A 165 -8.80 -0.58 -37.48
N MET A 166 -8.58 -0.72 -36.16
CA MET A 166 -8.69 -2.00 -35.46
C MET A 166 -10.10 -2.61 -35.57
N ILE A 167 -11.15 -1.79 -35.45
CA ILE A 167 -12.55 -2.21 -35.64
C ILE A 167 -12.80 -2.62 -37.08
N LYS A 168 -12.31 -1.83 -38.05
CA LYS A 168 -12.49 -2.12 -39.49
C LYS A 168 -11.89 -3.48 -39.87
N LYS A 169 -10.71 -3.82 -39.35
CA LYS A 169 -10.08 -5.14 -39.56
C LYS A 169 -10.53 -6.22 -38.57
N ARG A 170 -11.40 -5.89 -37.62
CA ARG A 170 -11.91 -6.75 -36.54
C ARG A 170 -10.81 -7.47 -35.75
N SER A 171 -9.69 -6.79 -35.55
CA SER A 171 -8.53 -7.32 -34.85
C SER A 171 -7.74 -6.18 -34.22
N GLY A 172 -7.43 -6.29 -32.93
CA GLY A 172 -6.64 -5.29 -32.24
C GLY A 172 -6.55 -5.57 -30.74
N LEU A 173 -5.48 -5.09 -30.12
CA LEU A 173 -5.26 -5.16 -28.68
C LEU A 173 -4.85 -3.78 -28.14
N ILE A 174 -5.61 -3.28 -27.18
CA ILE A 174 -5.31 -2.03 -26.47
C ILE A 174 -5.13 -2.38 -25.00
N VAL A 175 -3.94 -2.11 -24.46
CA VAL A 175 -3.64 -2.24 -23.03
C VAL A 175 -3.46 -0.85 -22.46
N ASN A 176 -4.37 -0.48 -21.57
CA ASN A 176 -4.35 0.79 -20.89
C ASN A 176 -3.84 0.58 -19.45
N VAL A 177 -2.68 1.15 -19.14
CA VAL A 177 -2.02 0.96 -17.84
C VAL A 177 -2.59 1.96 -16.83
N SER A 178 -3.53 1.47 -16.03
CA SER A 178 -4.07 2.13 -14.85
C SER A 178 -3.11 1.92 -13.64
N SER A 179 -3.65 1.67 -12.45
CA SER A 179 -2.96 1.36 -11.19
C SER A 179 -3.97 0.79 -10.21
N ILE A 180 -3.53 -0.03 -9.25
CA ILE A 180 -4.36 -0.37 -8.07
C ILE A 180 -4.83 0.89 -7.33
N SER A 181 -4.05 1.97 -7.35
CA SER A 181 -4.43 3.27 -6.77
C SER A 181 -5.56 3.97 -7.52
N GLY A 182 -5.91 3.53 -8.73
CA GLY A 182 -7.09 4.03 -9.45
C GLY A 182 -8.40 3.38 -9.01
N ARG A 183 -8.35 2.33 -8.17
CA ARG A 183 -9.51 1.54 -7.74
C ARG A 183 -9.87 1.73 -6.27
N ARG A 184 -9.10 2.57 -5.58
CA ARG A 184 -9.31 2.98 -4.19
C ARG A 184 -8.83 4.42 -4.05
N PRO A 185 -9.42 5.22 -3.17
CA PRO A 185 -8.84 6.50 -2.82
C PRO A 185 -7.43 6.33 -2.30
N ALA A 186 -6.54 7.19 -2.78
CA ALA A 186 -5.16 7.26 -2.33
C ALA A 186 -4.93 8.68 -1.77
N PRO A 187 -5.13 8.88 -0.45
CA PRO A 187 -4.79 10.14 0.19
C PRO A 187 -3.35 10.55 -0.17
N LEU A 188 -3.11 11.86 -0.27
CA LEU A 188 -1.83 12.45 -0.69
C LEU A 188 -1.42 12.19 -2.16
N LEU A 189 -2.19 11.39 -2.91
CA LEU A 189 -2.01 11.10 -4.33
C LEU A 189 -3.34 11.23 -5.10
N GLY A 190 -4.25 12.07 -4.59
CA GLY A 190 -5.65 12.10 -5.00
C GLY A 190 -5.85 12.33 -6.50
N LEU A 191 -5.12 13.28 -7.11
CA LEU A 191 -5.24 13.53 -8.55
C LEU A 191 -4.73 12.34 -9.37
N TYR A 192 -3.61 11.76 -8.99
CA TYR A 192 -3.04 10.58 -9.67
C TYR A 192 -4.02 9.42 -9.62
N SER A 193 -4.54 9.12 -8.42
CA SER A 193 -5.60 8.12 -8.21
C SER A 193 -6.80 8.39 -9.11
N GLY A 194 -7.30 9.63 -9.14
CA GLY A 194 -8.39 10.04 -10.03
C GLY A 194 -8.12 9.77 -11.51
N THR A 195 -6.94 10.15 -12.01
CA THR A 195 -6.56 9.88 -13.41
C THR A 195 -6.46 8.38 -13.70
N LYS A 196 -5.98 7.57 -12.76
CA LYS A 196 -5.90 6.11 -12.93
C LYS A 196 -7.29 5.46 -12.84
N GLY A 197 -8.18 6.02 -12.03
CA GLY A 197 -9.60 5.65 -11.98
C GLY A 197 -10.33 5.91 -13.30
N PHE A 198 -10.07 7.08 -13.92
CA PHE A 198 -10.53 7.35 -15.30
C PHE A 198 -10.07 6.25 -16.25
N ILE A 199 -8.77 5.92 -16.27
CA ILE A 199 -8.22 4.90 -17.17
C ILE A 199 -8.89 3.54 -16.94
N ASP A 200 -9.10 3.11 -15.69
CA ASP A 200 -9.74 1.81 -15.41
C ASP A 200 -11.16 1.76 -15.95
N LEU A 201 -11.98 2.75 -15.59
CA LEU A 201 -13.38 2.78 -16.00
C LEU A 201 -13.53 2.94 -17.51
N PHE A 202 -12.78 3.88 -18.11
CA PHE A 202 -12.74 4.10 -19.56
C PHE A 202 -12.40 2.81 -20.32
N SER A 203 -11.37 2.09 -19.87
CA SER A 203 -10.92 0.86 -20.52
C SER A 203 -11.94 -0.26 -20.44
N ARG A 204 -12.61 -0.41 -19.29
CA ARG A 204 -13.66 -1.42 -19.09
C ARG A 204 -14.92 -1.13 -19.91
N SER A 205 -15.31 0.15 -20.01
CA SER A 205 -16.40 0.57 -20.89
C SER A 205 -16.08 0.25 -22.35
N LEU A 206 -14.89 0.63 -22.83
CA LEU A 206 -14.46 0.31 -24.20
C LEU A 206 -14.33 -1.19 -24.45
N ALA A 207 -13.87 -1.98 -23.48
CA ALA A 207 -13.78 -3.44 -23.63
C ALA A 207 -15.16 -4.05 -23.95
N ALA A 208 -16.20 -3.59 -23.24
CA ALA A 208 -17.57 -4.03 -23.48
C ALA A 208 -18.08 -3.62 -24.87
N GLU A 209 -17.73 -2.41 -25.34
CA GLU A 209 -18.12 -1.94 -26.68
C GLU A 209 -17.36 -2.64 -27.82
N CYS A 210 -16.12 -3.05 -27.59
CA CYS A 210 -15.19 -3.47 -28.63
C CYS A 210 -15.10 -4.99 -28.83
N VAL A 211 -15.41 -5.79 -27.80
CA VAL A 211 -15.22 -7.25 -27.85
C VAL A 211 -16.00 -7.92 -28.98
N SER A 212 -17.26 -7.53 -29.21
CA SER A 212 -18.10 -8.05 -30.31
C SER A 212 -17.62 -7.59 -31.70
N ARG A 213 -16.75 -6.59 -31.74
CA ARG A 213 -16.13 -6.03 -32.95
C ARG A 213 -14.71 -6.56 -33.17
N GLY A 214 -14.26 -7.54 -32.38
CA GLY A 214 -12.96 -8.22 -32.56
C GLY A 214 -11.75 -7.47 -32.00
N VAL A 215 -11.97 -6.41 -31.22
CA VAL A 215 -10.91 -5.61 -30.59
C VAL A 215 -10.93 -5.84 -29.08
N TYR A 216 -9.78 -6.21 -28.52
CA TYR A 216 -9.60 -6.43 -27.10
C TYR A 216 -9.08 -5.16 -26.45
N VAL A 217 -9.77 -4.70 -25.41
CA VAL A 217 -9.31 -3.59 -24.57
C VAL A 217 -9.13 -4.12 -23.15
N GLN A 218 -7.97 -3.89 -22.56
CA GLN A 218 -7.63 -4.35 -21.22
C GLN A 218 -7.30 -3.17 -20.31
N SER A 219 -7.96 -3.14 -19.15
CA SER A 219 -7.52 -2.36 -18.00
C SER A 219 -6.44 -3.14 -17.23
N LEU A 220 -5.21 -2.62 -17.26
CA LEU A 220 -4.09 -3.17 -16.51
C LEU A 220 -3.87 -2.33 -15.25
N CYS A 221 -4.14 -2.87 -14.07
CA CYS A 221 -4.01 -2.19 -12.77
C CYS A 221 -2.83 -2.74 -11.96
N PRO A 222 -1.58 -2.39 -12.30
CA PRO A 222 -0.42 -2.88 -11.56
C PRO A 222 -0.40 -2.35 -10.13
N GLY A 223 0.13 -3.19 -9.22
CA GLY A 223 0.72 -2.75 -7.96
C GLY A 223 2.11 -2.13 -8.19
N TYR A 224 2.98 -2.21 -7.21
CA TYR A 224 4.34 -1.70 -7.36
C TYR A 224 5.13 -2.50 -8.40
N VAL A 225 5.88 -1.80 -9.24
CA VAL A 225 6.86 -2.39 -10.18
C VAL A 225 8.11 -1.55 -10.13
N VAL A 226 9.28 -2.18 -10.05
CA VAL A 226 10.58 -1.48 -9.97
C VAL A 226 10.70 -0.49 -11.11
N SER A 227 10.70 0.80 -10.78
CA SER A 227 10.73 1.89 -11.75
C SER A 227 11.05 3.21 -11.08
N LYS A 228 11.54 4.18 -11.88
CA LYS A 228 11.76 5.56 -11.40
C LYS A 228 10.47 6.20 -10.87
N LEU A 229 9.33 5.94 -11.52
CA LEU A 229 8.04 6.47 -11.09
C LEU A 229 7.63 5.95 -9.70
N SER A 230 7.94 4.69 -9.39
CA SER A 230 7.62 4.09 -8.09
C SER A 230 8.60 4.45 -6.95
N GLY A 231 9.78 4.99 -7.28
CA GLY A 231 10.88 5.16 -6.32
C GLY A 231 11.57 3.86 -5.87
N ILE A 232 11.04 2.68 -6.21
CA ILE A 232 11.57 1.37 -5.79
C ILE A 232 12.76 0.99 -6.67
N ARG A 233 13.88 0.62 -6.03
CA ARG A 233 15.15 0.28 -6.70
C ARG A 233 15.47 -1.22 -6.73
N LYS A 234 14.90 -2.02 -5.82
CA LYS A 234 15.16 -3.47 -5.72
C LYS A 234 13.88 -4.25 -5.91
N ALA A 235 13.97 -5.34 -6.68
CA ALA A 235 12.84 -6.23 -6.89
C ALA A 235 12.50 -7.02 -5.63
N SER A 236 11.22 -7.30 -5.45
CA SER A 236 10.67 -8.16 -4.40
C SER A 236 9.50 -8.98 -4.95
N LEU A 237 8.90 -9.84 -4.13
CA LEU A 237 7.71 -10.60 -4.52
C LEU A 237 6.52 -9.70 -4.89
N ILE A 238 6.36 -8.58 -4.18
CA ILE A 238 5.26 -7.62 -4.39
C ILE A 238 5.63 -6.46 -5.33
N ALA A 239 6.91 -6.35 -5.69
CA ALA A 239 7.43 -5.36 -6.62
C ALA A 239 8.39 -6.04 -7.62
N PRO A 240 7.87 -6.72 -8.65
CA PRO A 240 8.71 -7.40 -9.64
C PRO A 240 9.51 -6.41 -10.50
N THR A 241 10.48 -6.93 -11.26
CA THR A 241 11.12 -6.15 -12.33
C THR A 241 10.13 -5.91 -13.47
N PRO A 242 10.27 -4.82 -14.24
CA PRO A 242 9.43 -4.55 -15.40
C PRO A 242 9.34 -5.71 -16.39
N GLU A 243 10.45 -6.42 -16.63
CA GLU A 243 10.51 -7.53 -17.59
C GLU A 243 9.65 -8.71 -17.13
N LYS A 244 9.80 -9.13 -15.87
CA LYS A 244 8.98 -10.20 -15.28
C LYS A 244 7.50 -9.82 -15.26
N PHE A 245 7.22 -8.57 -14.91
CA PHE A 245 5.86 -8.03 -14.89
C PHE A 245 5.21 -8.08 -16.28
N VAL A 246 5.88 -7.55 -17.30
CA VAL A 246 5.35 -7.47 -18.67
C VAL A 246 5.14 -8.83 -19.31
N ILE A 247 6.06 -9.79 -19.10
CA ILE A 247 5.89 -11.16 -19.60
C ILE A 247 4.58 -11.75 -19.03
N SER A 248 4.39 -11.64 -17.71
CA SER A 248 3.17 -12.11 -17.05
C SER A 248 1.92 -11.36 -17.53
N ALA A 249 1.99 -10.04 -17.72
CA ALA A 249 0.86 -9.25 -18.17
C ALA A 249 0.44 -9.60 -19.62
N LEU A 250 1.40 -9.77 -20.53
CA LEU A 250 1.17 -10.18 -21.92
C LEU A 250 0.67 -11.62 -22.08
N ASP A 251 0.86 -12.46 -21.06
CA ASP A 251 0.31 -13.81 -21.05
C ASP A 251 -1.15 -13.83 -20.52
N ARG A 252 -1.67 -12.67 -20.10
CA ARG A 252 -3.01 -12.48 -19.50
C ARG A 252 -3.89 -11.49 -20.27
N VAL A 253 -3.57 -11.14 -21.51
CA VAL A 253 -4.29 -10.13 -22.31
C VAL A 253 -5.71 -10.51 -22.74
N THR A 254 -6.21 -11.69 -22.34
CA THR A 254 -7.55 -12.19 -22.68
C THR A 254 -8.65 -11.77 -21.70
N VAL A 255 -8.30 -11.16 -20.56
CA VAL A 255 -9.30 -10.66 -19.59
C VAL A 255 -9.42 -9.13 -19.68
N PRO A 256 -10.65 -8.56 -19.63
CA PRO A 256 -10.86 -7.09 -19.66
C PRO A 256 -10.16 -6.33 -18.53
N PHE A 257 -9.84 -7.02 -17.43
CA PHE A 257 -9.17 -6.48 -16.27
C PHE A 257 -8.16 -7.48 -15.72
N THR A 258 -6.96 -7.02 -15.37
CA THR A 258 -5.97 -7.77 -14.59
C THR A 258 -5.02 -6.81 -13.87
N THR A 259 -4.38 -7.27 -12.80
CA THR A 259 -3.26 -6.55 -12.20
C THR A 259 -1.92 -6.83 -12.91
N GLY A 260 -1.92 -7.76 -13.86
CA GLY A 260 -0.75 -8.15 -14.67
C GLY A 260 0.20 -9.13 -14.00
N TYR A 261 0.11 -9.31 -12.68
CA TYR A 261 1.03 -10.12 -11.91
C TYR A 261 0.33 -10.74 -10.70
N TRP A 262 0.55 -12.05 -10.46
CA TRP A 262 -0.23 -12.81 -9.49
C TRP A 262 -0.11 -12.28 -8.04
N THR A 263 1.07 -11.81 -7.61
CA THR A 263 1.22 -11.24 -6.27
C THR A 263 0.50 -9.91 -6.10
N HIS A 264 0.19 -9.20 -7.19
CA HIS A 264 -0.65 -8.01 -7.13
C HIS A 264 -2.13 -8.36 -6.97
N GLU A 265 -2.58 -9.54 -7.46
CA GLU A 265 -3.96 -9.99 -7.27
C GLU A 265 -4.25 -10.33 -5.79
N LEU A 266 -3.26 -10.90 -5.09
CA LEU A 266 -3.31 -11.18 -3.65
C LEU A 266 -3.43 -9.93 -2.76
N GLN A 267 -3.18 -8.73 -3.30
CA GLN A 267 -3.29 -7.48 -2.55
C GLN A 267 -4.75 -6.95 -2.48
N MET A 268 -5.74 -7.71 -2.97
CA MET A 268 -7.17 -7.38 -2.91
C MET A 268 -7.91 -8.32 -1.95
N SER A 269 -8.71 -7.79 -1.02
CA SER A 269 -9.48 -8.61 -0.04
C SER A 269 -10.84 -9.05 -0.56
N PHE A 270 -11.40 -10.16 -0.05
CA PHE A 270 -12.83 -10.49 -0.20
C PHE A 270 -13.73 -9.73 0.77
N ILE A 271 -13.19 -9.21 1.88
CA ILE A 271 -13.91 -8.31 2.75
C ILE A 271 -14.00 -6.97 2.03
N GLU A 272 -15.21 -6.45 1.88
CA GLU A 272 -15.41 -5.12 1.33
C GLU A 272 -14.84 -4.11 2.32
N VAL A 273 -13.89 -3.30 1.86
CA VAL A 273 -13.25 -2.27 2.67
C VAL A 273 -13.60 -0.93 2.07
N SER A 274 -14.19 -0.06 2.90
CA SER A 274 -14.49 1.31 2.49
C SER A 274 -13.20 2.08 2.22
N ALA A 275 -13.30 3.05 1.33
CA ALA A 275 -12.20 3.89 0.89
C ALA A 275 -11.51 4.70 2.01
N ASP A 276 -12.29 5.08 3.00
CA ASP A 276 -11.94 5.88 4.18
C ASP A 276 -11.56 5.01 5.38
N SER A 277 -11.56 3.69 5.25
CA SER A 277 -11.18 2.79 6.32
C SER A 277 -9.68 2.86 6.59
N ASP A 278 -9.33 3.04 7.87
CA ASP A 278 -7.96 2.88 8.37
C ASP A 278 -7.45 1.44 8.25
N PHE A 279 -8.34 0.46 7.98
CA PHE A 279 -8.05 -0.96 8.06
C PHE A 279 -8.13 -1.68 6.70
N PRO A 280 -7.43 -1.24 5.64
CA PRO A 280 -7.33 -2.04 4.43
C PRO A 280 -6.47 -3.28 4.66
N ILE A 281 -6.49 -4.23 3.71
CA ILE A 281 -5.66 -5.46 3.76
C ILE A 281 -4.15 -5.17 3.81
N GLN A 282 -3.74 -3.94 3.50
CA GLN A 282 -2.36 -3.48 3.63
C GLN A 282 -2.01 -3.02 5.05
N ASN A 283 -2.99 -2.75 5.92
CA ASN A 283 -2.73 -2.41 7.32
C ASN A 283 -2.62 -3.67 8.16
N LEU A 284 -3.74 -4.37 8.41
CA LEU A 284 -3.84 -5.55 9.28
C LEU A 284 -3.17 -5.34 10.66
N PRO A 285 -3.62 -4.34 11.45
CA PRO A 285 -3.07 -4.09 12.78
C PRO A 285 -3.60 -5.12 13.77
N TYR A 286 -2.79 -5.43 14.78
CA TYR A 286 -3.16 -6.35 15.86
C TYR A 286 -3.74 -5.57 17.04
N GLY A 287 -4.78 -6.11 17.67
CA GLY A 287 -5.36 -5.55 18.89
C GLY A 287 -5.91 -6.64 19.80
N VAL A 288 -6.29 -6.23 21.00
CA VAL A 288 -7.00 -7.08 21.96
C VAL A 288 -8.42 -6.55 22.07
N PHE A 289 -9.40 -7.42 21.90
CA PHE A 289 -10.81 -7.06 21.94
C PHE A 289 -11.62 -8.10 22.73
N SER A 290 -12.80 -7.69 23.13
CA SER A 290 -13.86 -8.56 23.64
C SER A 290 -15.19 -8.13 23.05
N THR A 291 -16.25 -8.85 23.38
CA THR A 291 -17.62 -8.58 22.90
C THR A 291 -18.58 -8.80 24.06
N LYS A 292 -19.80 -8.27 23.98
CA LYS A 292 -20.83 -8.54 25.01
C LYS A 292 -21.10 -10.04 25.18
N ASP A 293 -21.12 -10.78 24.07
CA ASP A 293 -21.42 -12.23 24.08
C ASP A 293 -20.22 -13.09 24.50
N ASN A 294 -19.01 -12.57 24.35
CA ASN A 294 -17.78 -13.22 24.81
C ASN A 294 -16.87 -12.16 25.47
N PRO A 295 -16.94 -12.03 26.81
CA PRO A 295 -16.23 -10.99 27.55
C PRO A 295 -14.74 -11.28 27.75
N GLN A 296 -14.25 -12.46 27.35
CA GLN A 296 -12.83 -12.78 27.45
C GLN A 296 -12.03 -11.97 26.41
N PRO A 297 -11.03 -11.18 26.85
CA PRO A 297 -10.13 -10.47 25.94
C PRO A 297 -9.35 -11.46 25.08
N ARG A 298 -9.25 -11.17 23.78
CA ARG A 298 -8.59 -12.05 22.81
C ARG A 298 -8.00 -11.25 21.66
N ILE A 299 -7.06 -11.87 20.95
CA ILE A 299 -6.29 -11.22 19.89
C ILE A 299 -7.10 -11.20 18.59
N GLY A 300 -7.17 -10.02 17.98
CA GLY A 300 -7.82 -9.80 16.69
C GLY A 300 -6.99 -8.95 15.74
N VAL A 301 -7.36 -9.01 14.46
CA VAL A 301 -6.78 -8.18 13.39
C VAL A 301 -7.88 -7.38 12.71
N ALA A 302 -7.71 -6.07 12.61
CA ALA A 302 -8.71 -5.22 11.95
C ALA A 302 -8.64 -5.34 10.42
N ILE A 303 -9.81 -5.43 9.77
CA ILE A 303 -9.98 -5.44 8.31
C ILE A 303 -11.35 -4.83 7.94
N GLY A 304 -11.35 -3.70 7.24
CA GLY A 304 -12.55 -2.91 6.96
C GLY A 304 -13.25 -2.48 8.25
N SER A 305 -14.57 -2.73 8.35
CA SER A 305 -15.35 -2.52 9.57
C SER A 305 -15.29 -3.70 10.56
N LYS A 306 -14.50 -4.73 10.27
CA LYS A 306 -14.51 -6.00 11.02
C LYS A 306 -13.19 -6.22 11.78
N ILE A 307 -13.26 -7.15 12.72
CA ILE A 307 -12.12 -7.74 13.43
C ILE A 307 -12.13 -9.24 13.11
N LEU A 308 -10.99 -9.74 12.64
CA LEU A 308 -10.72 -11.17 12.48
C LEU A 308 -10.13 -11.71 13.79
N ASP A 309 -10.87 -12.58 14.46
CA ASP A 309 -10.49 -13.26 15.70
C ASP A 309 -9.43 -14.33 15.43
N LEU A 310 -8.19 -14.09 15.89
CA LEU A 310 -7.08 -15.01 15.61
C LEU A 310 -7.19 -16.32 16.38
N SER A 311 -7.83 -16.34 17.56
CA SER A 311 -8.03 -17.57 18.33
C SER A 311 -8.92 -18.56 17.57
N SER A 312 -9.91 -18.05 16.83
CA SER A 312 -10.84 -18.83 16.02
C SER A 312 -10.18 -19.46 14.78
N ILE A 313 -9.11 -18.86 14.26
CA ILE A 313 -8.41 -19.31 13.05
C ILE A 313 -6.96 -19.75 13.29
N LYS A 314 -6.52 -19.88 14.55
CA LYS A 314 -5.11 -20.18 14.91
C LYS A 314 -4.55 -21.43 14.25
N HIS A 315 -5.41 -22.43 14.01
CA HIS A 315 -5.06 -23.69 13.36
C HIS A 315 -4.67 -23.53 11.88
N LEU A 316 -5.01 -22.39 11.25
CA LEU A 316 -4.65 -22.06 9.87
C LEU A 316 -3.23 -21.48 9.74
N PHE A 317 -2.50 -21.28 10.85
CA PHE A 317 -1.12 -20.81 10.87
C PHE A 317 -0.15 -21.99 11.02
N ASP A 318 -0.02 -22.77 9.95
CA ASP A 318 0.73 -24.03 9.86
C ASP A 318 2.17 -23.86 9.33
N GLY A 319 2.62 -22.60 9.18
CA GLY A 319 3.97 -22.28 8.74
C GLY A 319 5.06 -22.67 9.75
N THR A 320 6.30 -22.65 9.29
CA THR A 320 7.46 -23.12 10.06
C THR A 320 7.69 -22.36 11.36
N GLN A 321 7.36 -21.07 11.40
CA GLN A 321 7.54 -20.22 12.57
C GLN A 321 6.37 -20.35 13.56
N MET A 322 5.17 -20.65 13.04
CA MET A 322 3.92 -20.60 13.82
C MET A 322 3.33 -21.96 14.21
N LYS A 323 3.58 -23.05 13.47
CA LYS A 323 2.90 -24.36 13.65
C LYS A 323 2.86 -24.88 15.10
N ASP A 324 3.96 -24.71 15.84
CA ASP A 324 4.10 -25.21 17.23
C ASP A 324 3.86 -24.09 18.26
N LYS A 325 3.46 -22.89 17.82
CA LYS A 325 3.32 -21.67 18.63
C LYS A 325 1.96 -21.01 18.47
N GLN A 326 0.99 -21.69 17.87
CA GLN A 326 -0.35 -21.15 17.58
C GLN A 326 -1.12 -20.71 18.84
N SER A 327 -0.78 -21.28 20.00
CA SER A 327 -1.41 -20.94 21.29
C SER A 327 -1.20 -19.49 21.72
N VAL A 328 -0.21 -18.77 21.15
CA VAL A 328 -0.04 -17.34 21.42
C VAL A 328 -1.27 -16.51 21.01
N PHE A 329 -2.11 -17.02 20.10
CA PHE A 329 -3.35 -16.36 19.70
C PHE A 329 -4.52 -16.59 20.65
N ASP A 330 -4.37 -17.46 21.66
CA ASP A 330 -5.35 -17.67 22.73
C ASP A 330 -5.12 -16.73 23.94
N GLU A 331 -4.05 -15.94 23.91
CA GLU A 331 -3.68 -15.07 25.01
C GLU A 331 -4.56 -13.81 25.08
N THR A 332 -4.64 -13.24 26.27
CA THR A 332 -5.39 -12.00 26.53
C THR A 332 -4.58 -10.74 26.22
N THR A 333 -3.31 -10.86 25.84
CA THR A 333 -2.42 -9.76 25.45
C THR A 333 -1.47 -10.19 24.33
N LEU A 334 -0.94 -9.23 23.57
CA LEU A 334 -0.03 -9.51 22.46
C LEU A 334 1.40 -9.92 22.89
N ASN A 335 1.74 -9.83 24.18
CA ASN A 335 3.13 -9.99 24.66
C ASN A 335 3.80 -11.29 24.18
N LYS A 336 3.10 -12.44 24.25
CA LYS A 336 3.70 -13.71 23.79
C LYS A 336 3.90 -13.74 22.29
N PHE A 337 2.98 -13.19 21.51
CA PHE A 337 3.13 -13.09 20.05
C PHE A 337 4.26 -12.12 19.67
N MET A 338 4.33 -10.96 20.32
CA MET A 338 5.44 -10.01 20.21
C MET A 338 6.77 -10.71 20.52
N SER A 339 6.83 -11.59 21.52
CA SER A 339 8.09 -12.27 21.88
C SER A 339 8.66 -13.23 20.83
N LEU A 340 7.86 -13.64 19.83
CA LEU A 340 8.29 -14.61 18.82
C LEU A 340 9.28 -14.05 17.79
N GLY A 341 9.38 -12.73 17.68
CA GLY A 341 10.30 -12.04 16.78
C GLY A 341 9.82 -11.93 15.33
N ARG A 342 10.56 -11.12 14.56
CA ARG A 342 10.18 -10.64 13.23
C ARG A 342 9.79 -11.73 12.22
N SER A 343 10.49 -12.88 12.24
CA SER A 343 10.19 -13.99 11.34
C SER A 343 8.77 -14.54 11.54
N ALA A 344 8.33 -14.67 12.79
CA ALA A 344 6.98 -15.15 13.12
C ALA A 344 5.91 -14.11 12.78
N TRP A 345 6.17 -12.81 13.00
CA TRP A 345 5.24 -11.74 12.64
C TRP A 345 5.04 -11.66 11.13
N LYS A 346 6.13 -11.80 10.36
CA LYS A 346 6.10 -11.79 8.90
C LYS A 346 5.32 -12.99 8.36
N GLU A 347 5.61 -14.20 8.84
CA GLU A 347 4.88 -15.41 8.44
C GLU A 347 3.38 -15.30 8.76
N THR A 348 3.04 -14.80 9.97
CA THR A 348 1.66 -14.55 10.38
C THR A 348 0.96 -13.55 9.45
N ARG A 349 1.63 -12.44 9.14
CA ARG A 349 1.09 -11.40 8.25
C ARG A 349 0.88 -11.90 6.84
N GLU A 350 1.84 -12.61 6.28
CA GLU A 350 1.74 -13.21 4.93
C GLU A 350 0.56 -14.18 4.87
N ARG A 351 0.40 -15.01 5.91
CA ARG A 351 -0.74 -15.92 6.02
C ARG A 351 -2.08 -15.19 6.13
N LEU A 352 -2.16 -14.11 6.91
CA LEU A 352 -3.36 -13.28 7.00
C LEU A 352 -3.72 -12.64 5.66
N GLN A 353 -2.74 -12.13 4.92
CA GLN A 353 -2.95 -11.55 3.58
C GLN A 353 -3.48 -12.60 2.60
N GLU A 354 -2.95 -13.82 2.65
CA GLU A 354 -3.45 -14.94 1.86
C GLU A 354 -4.88 -15.27 2.24
N LEU A 355 -5.16 -15.51 3.53
CA LEU A 355 -6.48 -15.90 4.03
C LEU A 355 -7.56 -14.84 3.73
N LEU A 356 -7.20 -13.55 3.78
CA LEU A 356 -8.09 -12.42 3.51
C LEU A 356 -8.19 -12.05 2.03
N SER A 357 -7.37 -12.64 1.16
CA SER A 357 -7.38 -12.39 -0.29
C SER A 357 -8.68 -12.86 -0.93
N LYS A 358 -9.15 -12.12 -1.93
CA LYS A 358 -10.34 -12.48 -2.73
C LYS A 358 -10.24 -13.84 -3.42
N ASP A 359 -9.02 -14.33 -3.61
CA ASP A 359 -8.71 -15.55 -4.36
C ASP A 359 -8.45 -16.76 -3.45
N CYS A 360 -8.48 -16.60 -2.11
CA CYS A 360 -8.31 -17.70 -1.16
C CYS A 360 -9.65 -18.20 -0.62
N PRO A 361 -10.08 -19.43 -0.97
CA PRO A 361 -11.39 -19.96 -0.57
C PRO A 361 -11.43 -20.39 0.91
N THR A 362 -10.27 -20.67 1.54
CA THR A 362 -10.16 -21.28 2.87
C THR A 362 -11.02 -20.57 3.92
N LEU A 363 -10.91 -19.25 3.99
CA LEU A 363 -11.75 -18.43 4.87
C LEU A 363 -12.96 -17.90 4.12
N LYS A 364 -12.81 -17.42 2.88
CA LYS A 364 -13.89 -16.78 2.10
C LYS A 364 -15.13 -17.64 1.89
N ASP A 365 -14.95 -18.91 1.54
CA ASP A 365 -16.03 -19.82 1.14
C ASP A 365 -16.49 -20.72 2.30
N ASN A 366 -15.88 -20.59 3.50
CA ASN A 366 -16.27 -21.30 4.70
C ASN A 366 -17.20 -20.44 5.57
N ASP A 367 -18.51 -20.48 5.26
CA ASP A 367 -19.52 -19.66 5.94
C ASP A 367 -19.57 -19.89 7.46
N GLN A 368 -19.36 -21.12 7.92
CA GLN A 368 -19.38 -21.43 9.35
C GLN A 368 -18.20 -20.76 10.05
N LEU A 369 -16.99 -20.92 9.51
CA LEU A 369 -15.79 -20.32 10.09
C LEU A 369 -15.84 -18.79 10.01
N ARG A 370 -16.38 -18.21 8.93
CA ARG A 370 -16.52 -16.75 8.81
C ARG A 370 -17.45 -16.17 9.88
N LYS A 371 -18.58 -16.82 10.12
CA LYS A 371 -19.53 -16.37 11.17
C LYS A 371 -18.92 -16.43 12.56
N GLN A 372 -17.99 -17.36 12.79
CA GLN A 372 -17.27 -17.49 14.05
C GLN A 372 -16.09 -16.53 14.18
N ALA A 373 -15.34 -16.33 13.09
CA ALA A 373 -14.06 -15.64 13.11
C ALA A 373 -14.16 -14.12 12.89
N PHE A 374 -15.27 -13.61 12.34
CA PHE A 374 -15.43 -12.17 12.11
C PHE A 374 -16.43 -11.54 13.09
N VAL A 375 -16.02 -10.43 13.68
CA VAL A 375 -16.83 -9.58 14.56
C VAL A 375 -16.89 -8.17 13.97
N GLU A 376 -18.03 -7.49 14.03
CA GLU A 376 -18.08 -6.06 13.67
C GLU A 376 -17.35 -5.22 14.72
N GLN A 377 -16.54 -4.25 14.29
CA GLN A 377 -15.83 -3.36 15.21
C GLN A 377 -16.79 -2.58 16.12
N ALA A 378 -17.99 -2.25 15.62
CA ALA A 378 -19.02 -1.56 16.39
C ALA A 378 -19.54 -2.37 17.60
N ASP A 379 -19.41 -3.70 17.55
CA ASP A 379 -19.83 -4.61 18.63
C ASP A 379 -18.68 -5.01 19.56
N ALA A 380 -17.46 -4.58 19.24
CA ALA A 380 -16.25 -4.90 19.97
C ALA A 380 -15.92 -3.85 21.05
N ILE A 381 -15.39 -4.33 22.17
CA ILE A 381 -14.79 -3.51 23.23
C ILE A 381 -13.28 -3.74 23.17
N MET A 382 -12.53 -2.68 22.86
CA MET A 382 -11.07 -2.73 22.75
C MET A 382 -10.40 -2.62 24.12
N HIS A 383 -9.27 -3.31 24.28
CA HIS A 383 -8.46 -3.33 25.49
C HIS A 383 -7.04 -2.85 25.20
N LEU A 384 -6.24 -2.61 26.25
CA LEU A 384 -4.81 -2.39 26.09
C LEU A 384 -4.17 -3.58 25.35
N PRO A 385 -3.40 -3.32 24.28
CA PRO A 385 -2.91 -4.38 23.40
C PRO A 385 -1.84 -5.27 24.05
N ALA A 386 -1.13 -4.76 25.05
CA ALA A 386 -0.07 -5.47 25.76
C ALA A 386 -0.06 -5.09 27.24
N GLN A 387 0.47 -6.00 28.07
CA GLN A 387 0.91 -5.67 29.40
C GLN A 387 2.26 -4.94 29.30
N ILE A 388 2.28 -3.66 29.67
CA ILE A 388 3.46 -2.81 29.57
C ILE A 388 4.31 -3.03 30.82
N GLY A 389 5.53 -3.55 30.62
CA GLY A 389 6.51 -3.67 31.71
C GLY A 389 7.09 -2.31 32.06
N ASP A 390 7.75 -1.69 31.09
CA ASP A 390 8.34 -0.36 31.19
C ASP A 390 7.83 0.54 30.06
N TYR A 391 7.69 1.83 30.36
CA TYR A 391 7.37 2.89 29.40
C TYR A 391 8.50 3.93 29.47
N THR A 392 9.03 4.30 28.31
CA THR A 392 10.06 5.32 28.16
C THR A 392 9.55 6.36 27.18
N ASP A 393 9.63 7.62 27.56
CA ASP A 393 9.31 8.75 26.70
C ASP A 393 10.59 9.43 26.20
N PHE A 394 10.60 9.78 24.92
CA PHE A 394 11.74 10.36 24.22
C PHE A 394 11.42 11.78 23.75
N TYR A 395 12.41 12.65 23.88
CA TYR A 395 12.31 14.07 23.57
C TYR A 395 12.91 14.42 22.19
N CYS A 396 12.47 13.71 21.15
CA CYS A 396 13.16 13.67 19.85
C CYS A 396 12.70 14.72 18.81
N SER A 397 11.66 15.52 19.08
CA SER A 397 11.26 16.62 18.18
C SER A 397 12.07 17.87 18.45
N ARG A 398 12.83 18.35 17.45
CA ARG A 398 13.68 19.53 17.57
C ARG A 398 12.86 20.79 17.79
N GLU A 399 11.77 20.93 17.04
CA GLU A 399 10.87 22.07 17.09
C GLU A 399 10.21 22.15 18.46
N HIS A 400 9.66 21.03 18.95
CA HIS A 400 9.11 20.94 20.29
C HIS A 400 10.17 21.30 21.34
N ALA A 401 11.36 20.69 21.26
CA ALA A 401 12.46 20.94 22.19
C ALA A 401 12.90 22.41 22.22
N THR A 402 12.95 23.03 21.05
CA THR A 402 13.31 24.44 20.88
C THR A 402 12.22 25.36 21.42
N ASN A 403 10.95 25.05 21.17
CA ASN A 403 9.82 25.86 21.63
C ASN A 403 9.71 25.85 23.16
N VAL A 404 9.71 24.67 23.76
CA VAL A 404 9.72 24.50 25.23
C VAL A 404 10.95 25.18 25.81
N GLY A 405 12.13 24.91 25.26
CA GLY A 405 13.36 25.54 25.70
C GLY A 405 13.35 27.07 25.63
N THR A 406 12.77 27.64 24.58
CA THR A 406 12.61 29.08 24.42
C THR A 406 11.71 29.66 25.51
N MET A 407 10.62 28.98 25.87
CA MET A 407 9.71 29.43 26.93
C MET A 407 10.37 29.40 28.32
N PHE A 408 11.20 28.40 28.61
CA PHE A 408 11.81 28.22 29.93
C PHE A 408 13.17 28.91 30.12
N ARG A 409 13.97 29.02 29.06
CA ARG A 409 15.39 29.47 29.13
C ARG A 409 15.73 30.60 28.14
N GLY A 410 14.76 31.04 27.34
CA GLY A 410 14.98 32.04 26.29
C GLY A 410 15.53 31.45 24.99
N LYS A 411 15.36 32.19 23.89
CA LYS A 411 15.64 31.73 22.52
C LYS A 411 17.10 31.31 22.29
N GLU A 412 18.04 31.99 22.94
CA GLU A 412 19.48 31.74 22.77
C GLU A 412 19.93 30.43 23.45
N ASN A 413 19.19 29.97 24.46
CA ASN A 413 19.51 28.78 25.26
C ASN A 413 18.42 27.70 25.16
N ALA A 414 17.72 27.67 24.01
CA ALA A 414 16.56 26.82 23.82
C ALA A 414 16.91 25.32 23.96
N LEU A 415 17.92 24.85 23.22
CA LEU A 415 18.37 23.46 23.29
C LEU A 415 19.51 23.32 24.30
N ASN A 416 19.40 22.33 25.18
CA ASN A 416 20.53 21.93 26.02
C ASN A 416 21.64 21.29 25.15
N PRO A 417 22.93 21.42 25.52
CA PRO A 417 24.03 20.93 24.70
C PRO A 417 23.93 19.44 24.33
N ASN A 418 23.43 18.59 25.23
CA ASN A 418 23.32 17.14 25.01
C ASN A 418 22.28 16.74 23.95
N TRP A 419 21.29 17.60 23.65
CA TRP A 419 20.13 17.23 22.83
C TRP A 419 20.50 16.82 21.40
N LEU A 420 21.52 17.46 20.81
CA LEU A 420 22.01 17.13 19.47
C LEU A 420 22.95 15.91 19.43
N HIS A 421 23.29 15.35 20.59
CA HIS A 421 24.30 14.30 20.72
C HIS A 421 23.74 12.95 21.15
N LEU A 422 22.55 12.93 21.75
CA LEU A 422 21.83 11.72 22.13
C LEU A 422 20.31 11.95 22.14
N PRO A 423 19.50 10.91 21.89
CA PRO A 423 18.05 11.01 22.04
C PRO A 423 17.71 11.05 23.53
N VAL A 424 17.54 12.26 24.08
CA VAL A 424 17.18 12.46 25.48
C VAL A 424 15.83 11.79 25.74
N GLY A 425 15.71 11.07 26.84
CA GLY A 425 14.47 10.42 27.26
C GLY A 425 14.47 10.13 28.76
N TYR A 426 13.32 9.76 29.29
CA TYR A 426 13.12 9.46 30.69
C TYR A 426 12.12 8.30 30.87
N HIS A 427 12.14 7.68 32.06
CA HIS A 427 11.18 6.63 32.38
C HIS A 427 9.82 7.25 32.68
N GLY A 428 8.82 6.90 31.87
CA GLY A 428 7.44 7.23 32.12
C GLY A 428 6.78 6.23 33.08
N ARG A 429 5.47 6.40 33.30
CA ARG A 429 4.72 5.54 34.23
C ARG A 429 3.84 4.51 33.50
N ALA A 430 4.31 3.26 33.44
CA ALA A 430 3.58 2.17 32.78
C ALA A 430 2.16 1.92 33.34
N SER A 431 1.96 2.07 34.66
CA SER A 431 0.67 1.77 35.31
C SER A 431 -0.46 2.73 34.93
N SER A 432 -0.15 3.90 34.39
CA SER A 432 -1.13 4.93 34.00
C SER A 432 -1.33 5.01 32.49
N VAL A 433 -0.69 4.14 31.70
CA VAL A 433 -1.02 4.01 30.29
C VAL A 433 -2.38 3.35 30.17
N VAL A 434 -3.34 4.04 29.54
CA VAL A 434 -4.72 3.59 29.38
C VAL A 434 -5.14 3.58 27.92
N ILE A 435 -6.14 2.75 27.59
CA ILE A 435 -6.66 2.65 26.23
C ILE A 435 -7.45 3.91 25.84
N SER A 436 -7.47 4.24 24.56
CA SER A 436 -8.28 5.33 24.00
C SER A 436 -9.74 5.25 24.45
N GLY A 437 -10.34 6.41 24.76
CA GLY A 437 -11.70 6.53 25.30
C GLY A 437 -11.80 6.46 26.82
N THR A 438 -10.69 6.23 27.53
CA THR A 438 -10.66 6.30 29.01
C THR A 438 -10.70 7.76 29.47
N ASP A 439 -11.62 8.09 30.39
CA ASP A 439 -11.69 9.43 30.99
C ASP A 439 -10.45 9.74 31.84
N ILE A 440 -9.82 10.88 31.56
CA ILE A 440 -8.67 11.38 32.32
C ILE A 440 -9.12 12.48 33.28
N ARG A 441 -8.91 12.26 34.58
CA ARG A 441 -9.23 13.24 35.62
C ARG A 441 -8.12 14.29 35.69
N ARG A 442 -8.50 15.56 35.57
CA ARG A 442 -7.59 16.69 35.82
C ARG A 442 -6.92 16.55 37.19
N PRO A 443 -5.58 16.55 37.27
CA PRO A 443 -4.87 16.29 38.51
C PRO A 443 -4.93 17.48 39.46
N ASN A 444 -4.84 17.19 40.75
CA ASN A 444 -4.46 18.16 41.77
C ASN A 444 -2.98 17.96 42.09
N GLY A 445 -2.25 19.04 42.36
CA GLY A 445 -0.84 18.96 42.69
C GLY A 445 -0.31 20.25 43.29
N GLN A 446 0.98 20.24 43.63
CA GLN A 446 1.68 21.44 44.06
C GLN A 446 2.08 22.27 42.83
N THR A 447 1.84 23.58 42.90
CA THR A 447 2.25 24.55 41.88
C THR A 447 2.87 25.77 42.55
N CYS A 448 3.71 26.52 41.83
CA CYS A 448 4.26 27.78 42.31
C CYS A 448 3.96 28.93 41.32
N PRO A 449 2.77 29.56 41.40
CA PRO A 449 2.38 30.63 40.48
C PRO A 449 3.14 31.93 40.70
N ASP A 450 3.62 32.16 41.92
CA ASP A 450 4.36 33.35 42.35
C ASP A 450 5.65 32.88 43.02
N GLU A 451 6.77 33.06 42.32
CA GLU A 451 8.10 32.58 42.75
C GLU A 451 8.58 33.27 44.05
N THR A 452 7.90 34.32 44.51
CA THR A 452 8.19 35.00 45.79
C THR A 452 7.42 34.44 46.99
N LYS A 453 6.52 33.47 46.77
CA LYS A 453 5.65 32.88 47.81
C LYS A 453 5.81 31.36 47.89
N PRO A 454 5.39 30.74 49.00
CA PRO A 454 5.34 29.28 49.10
C PRO A 454 4.42 28.65 48.03
N PRO A 455 4.70 27.39 47.60
CA PRO A 455 3.85 26.68 46.65
C PRO A 455 2.46 26.41 47.23
N VAL A 456 1.48 26.24 46.35
CA VAL A 456 0.08 25.97 46.70
C VAL A 456 -0.36 24.62 46.16
N PHE A 457 -1.14 23.87 46.94
CA PHE A 457 -1.83 22.68 46.46
C PHE A 457 -3.16 23.08 45.84
N SER A 458 -3.33 22.82 44.55
CA SER A 458 -4.56 23.16 43.83
C SER A 458 -4.78 22.28 42.62
N THR A 459 -5.95 22.39 42.01
CA THR A 459 -6.23 21.76 40.72
C THR A 459 -5.36 22.39 39.62
N CYS A 460 -4.75 21.55 38.80
CA CYS A 460 -3.95 21.95 37.65
C CYS A 460 -4.72 22.96 36.77
N LYS A 461 -4.09 24.09 36.45
CA LYS A 461 -4.61 25.15 35.60
C LYS A 461 -4.15 25.03 34.15
N LEU A 462 -3.02 24.35 33.91
CA LEU A 462 -2.38 24.20 32.61
C LEU A 462 -2.32 22.72 32.21
N LEU A 463 -3.49 22.10 32.00
CA LEU A 463 -3.59 20.73 31.50
C LEU A 463 -3.47 20.76 29.98
N ASP A 464 -2.63 19.89 29.44
CA ASP A 464 -2.19 19.93 28.05
C ASP A 464 -2.11 18.52 27.45
N ILE A 465 -1.96 18.46 26.14
CA ILE A 465 -1.69 17.23 25.38
C ILE A 465 -0.26 17.23 24.85
N GLU A 466 0.29 16.04 24.65
CA GLU A 466 1.49 15.83 23.81
C GLU A 466 1.17 14.80 22.74
N LEU A 467 1.13 15.24 21.48
CA LEU A 467 0.86 14.38 20.35
C LEU A 467 2.10 13.53 20.04
N GLU A 468 1.97 12.22 20.20
CA GLU A 468 3.08 11.29 20.06
C GLU A 468 2.75 10.04 19.26
N MET A 469 3.81 9.33 18.88
CA MET A 469 3.77 7.94 18.46
C MET A 469 4.67 7.12 19.36
N ALA A 470 4.17 5.97 19.81
CA ALA A 470 4.96 5.01 20.59
C ALA A 470 5.11 3.71 19.79
N PHE A 471 6.16 2.95 20.07
CA PHE A 471 6.36 1.63 19.48
C PHE A 471 6.51 0.56 20.56
N PHE A 472 5.95 -0.62 20.29
CA PHE A 472 6.13 -1.78 21.15
C PHE A 472 7.43 -2.50 20.81
N ILE A 473 8.21 -2.83 21.83
CA ILE A 473 9.32 -3.77 21.71
C ILE A 473 8.75 -5.18 21.55
N GLY A 474 9.20 -5.86 20.50
CA GLY A 474 9.01 -7.28 20.29
C GLY A 474 10.28 -8.08 20.56
N SER A 475 10.26 -9.34 20.14
CA SER A 475 11.27 -10.36 20.44
C SER A 475 11.39 -10.63 21.95
N GLN A 476 12.37 -11.43 22.37
CA GLN A 476 12.62 -11.63 23.80
C GLN A 476 13.30 -10.40 24.46
N GLY A 477 13.42 -9.28 23.74
CA GLY A 477 14.26 -8.16 24.13
C GLY A 477 15.74 -8.55 24.10
N ASN A 478 16.56 -7.76 24.78
CA ASN A 478 17.98 -8.04 25.00
C ASN A 478 18.23 -8.49 26.44
N LYS A 479 19.30 -9.25 26.66
CA LYS A 479 19.71 -9.60 28.03
C LYS A 479 20.28 -8.37 28.73
N GLN A 480 20.11 -8.31 30.05
CA GLN A 480 20.70 -7.25 30.86
C GLN A 480 22.23 -7.24 30.66
N GLY A 481 22.77 -6.07 30.31
CA GLY A 481 24.20 -5.90 30.02
C GLY A 481 24.61 -6.19 28.58
N GLU A 482 23.70 -6.63 27.70
CA GLU A 482 23.96 -6.87 26.28
C GLU A 482 23.23 -5.80 25.43
N PRO A 483 23.93 -4.78 24.90
CA PRO A 483 23.30 -3.73 24.08
C PRO A 483 22.81 -4.26 22.72
N ILE A 484 21.76 -3.64 22.18
CA ILE A 484 21.30 -3.89 20.81
C ILE A 484 22.09 -3.02 19.84
N PRO A 485 22.78 -3.60 18.84
CA PRO A 485 23.42 -2.85 17.77
C PRO A 485 22.40 -2.09 16.92
N MET A 486 22.75 -0.87 16.49
CA MET A 486 21.84 0.00 15.74
C MET A 486 21.33 -0.62 14.43
N ASP A 487 22.15 -1.41 13.75
CA ASP A 487 21.80 -2.11 12.51
C ASP A 487 20.80 -3.26 12.71
N GLN A 488 20.52 -3.64 13.97
CA GLN A 488 19.56 -4.67 14.35
C GLN A 488 18.31 -4.10 15.04
N ALA A 489 18.28 -2.81 15.37
CA ALA A 489 17.21 -2.20 16.15
C ALA A 489 15.80 -2.44 15.54
N ASP A 490 15.69 -2.38 14.21
CA ASP A 490 14.44 -2.62 13.48
C ASP A 490 13.85 -4.03 13.71
N ASP A 491 14.66 -5.03 14.06
CA ASP A 491 14.18 -6.39 14.33
C ASP A 491 13.49 -6.52 15.69
N TYR A 492 13.66 -5.53 16.56
CA TYR A 492 13.05 -5.46 17.90
C TYR A 492 11.79 -4.58 17.92
N ILE A 493 11.48 -3.86 16.86
CA ILE A 493 10.28 -3.00 16.80
C ILE A 493 9.12 -3.81 16.22
N PHE A 494 8.10 -4.09 17.05
CA PHE A 494 6.92 -4.87 16.63
C PHE A 494 5.94 -4.04 15.79
N GLY A 495 5.62 -2.84 16.26
CA GLY A 495 4.60 -1.98 15.66
C GLY A 495 4.42 -0.69 16.46
N LEU A 496 3.61 0.22 15.92
CA LEU A 496 3.41 1.56 16.45
C LEU A 496 1.95 1.80 16.88
N VAL A 497 1.76 2.75 17.79
CA VAL A 497 0.48 3.30 18.21
C VAL A 497 0.56 4.82 18.30
N ILE A 498 -0.61 5.47 18.27
CA ILE A 498 -0.73 6.88 18.63
C ILE A 498 -0.76 6.98 20.15
N MET A 499 -0.07 7.98 20.69
CA MET A 499 -0.03 8.25 22.12
C MET A 499 -0.37 9.72 22.39
N ASN A 500 -1.05 9.96 23.50
CA ASN A 500 -1.21 11.29 24.07
C ASN A 500 -0.61 11.24 25.47
N ASP A 501 0.56 11.86 25.65
CA ASP A 501 1.12 12.05 26.98
C ASP A 501 0.47 13.29 27.61
N TRP A 502 -0.43 13.04 28.56
CA TRP A 502 -1.19 14.11 29.21
C TRP A 502 -0.31 14.81 30.23
N SER A 503 -0.17 16.14 30.13
CA SER A 503 0.74 16.88 31.02
C SER A 503 0.06 18.04 31.73
N ALA A 504 0.35 18.20 33.01
CA ALA A 504 -0.02 19.32 33.86
C ALA A 504 1.17 20.27 34.01
N ARG A 505 1.29 21.23 33.08
CA ARG A 505 2.50 22.06 32.90
C ARG A 505 2.87 22.92 34.12
N ASP A 506 1.88 23.36 34.88
CA ASP A 506 2.10 24.14 36.11
C ASP A 506 2.63 23.29 37.28
N ILE A 507 2.25 22.02 37.34
CA ILE A 507 2.85 21.04 38.24
C ILE A 507 4.27 20.71 37.75
N GLN A 508 4.42 20.41 36.44
CA GLN A 508 5.69 20.05 35.81
C GLN A 508 6.77 21.10 36.07
N LYS A 509 6.47 22.39 35.81
CA LYS A 509 7.41 23.50 36.00
C LYS A 509 7.97 23.55 37.42
N TRP A 510 7.15 23.20 38.42
CA TRP A 510 7.55 23.24 39.82
C TRP A 510 8.41 22.03 40.23
N GLU A 511 8.08 20.83 39.77
CA GLU A 511 8.71 19.59 40.27
C GLU A 511 9.91 19.10 39.45
N TYR A 512 10.04 19.47 38.17
CA TYR A 512 10.91 18.74 37.25
C TYR A 512 12.42 18.92 37.50
N VAL A 513 12.83 19.90 38.29
CA VAL A 513 14.26 20.15 38.57
C VAL A 513 14.65 19.49 39.89
N PRO A 514 15.71 18.66 39.92
CA PRO A 514 16.57 18.22 38.81
C PRO A 514 16.19 16.86 38.19
N LEU A 515 15.16 16.18 38.71
CA LEU A 515 14.94 14.75 38.46
C LEU A 515 14.11 14.42 37.22
N GLY A 516 13.58 15.44 36.53
CA GLY A 516 12.68 15.29 35.39
C GLY A 516 11.19 15.28 35.78
N PRO A 517 10.29 15.19 34.79
CA PRO A 517 8.83 15.12 34.99
C PRO A 517 8.43 13.91 35.84
N PHE A 518 7.39 14.03 36.67
CA PHE A 518 6.99 12.94 37.56
C PHE A 518 5.47 12.78 37.80
N ASN A 519 4.85 13.68 38.56
CA ASN A 519 3.39 13.67 38.78
C ASN A 519 2.62 14.41 37.70
N ALA A 520 3.29 15.32 37.00
CA ALA A 520 2.71 16.21 36.02
C ALA A 520 2.09 15.47 34.83
#